data_AF-M0D034-F1
#
_entry.id   AF-M0D034-F1
#
_cell.length_a   1.000
_cell.length_b   1.000
_cell.length_c   1.000
_cell.angle_alpha   90.00
_cell.angle_beta   90.00
_cell.angle_gamma   90.00
#
_symmetry.space_group_name_H-M   'P 1'
#
loop_
_entity.id
_entity.type
_entity.pdbx_description
1 polymer ?
#
loop_
_entity_poly.entity_id
_entity_poly.type
_entity_poly.pdbx_seq_one_letter_code
_entity_poly.pdbx_strand_id
1 'polypeptide(L)'
;MGTKTIGLDDEAYERLSAEKREGESFSDVVKRVTETVRTDWRRGFGTYDDTDGERLERAARTSRERRGAGLENRQADVLDALAGDGDDGPGQGDEGDA
;
A
#
# COMPACT_ATOMS: atom_id res chain seq x y z
N MET A 1 32.99 15.63 -19.49
CA MET A 1 31.58 15.87 -19.10
C MET A 1 31.03 16.92 -20.06
N GLY A 2 29.89 16.66 -20.71
CA GLY A 2 29.27 17.66 -21.58
C GLY A 2 28.52 18.70 -20.75
N THR A 3 28.81 19.98 -20.94
CA THR A 3 28.00 21.07 -20.39
C THR A 3 26.85 21.37 -21.34
N LYS A 4 25.64 21.54 -20.80
CA LYS A 4 24.50 22.08 -21.55
C LYS A 4 24.09 23.39 -20.91
N THR A 5 23.91 24.41 -21.74
CA THR A 5 23.41 25.72 -21.31
C THR A 5 21.90 25.70 -21.41
N ILE A 6 21.23 26.04 -20.30
CA ILE A 6 19.78 26.24 -20.26
C ILE A 6 19.53 27.70 -19.91
N GLY A 7 18.54 28.32 -20.56
CA GLY A 7 18.02 29.60 -20.12
C GLY A 7 17.15 29.40 -18.89
N LEU A 8 17.20 30.34 -17.95
CA LEU A 8 16.42 30.32 -16.73
C LEU A 8 15.86 31.72 -16.50
N ASP A 9 14.58 31.81 -16.18
CA ASP A 9 13.96 33.06 -15.79
C ASP A 9 14.56 33.56 -14.46
N ASP A 10 14.56 34.88 -14.27
CA ASP A 10 15.20 35.50 -13.10
C ASP A 10 14.67 34.94 -11.78
N GLU A 11 13.35 34.76 -11.67
CA GLU A 11 12.70 34.17 -10.48
C GLU A 11 13.23 32.76 -10.18
N ALA A 12 13.43 31.95 -11.21
CA ALA A 12 13.92 30.59 -11.04
C ALA A 12 15.42 30.56 -10.70
N TYR A 13 16.20 31.51 -11.22
CA TYR A 13 17.60 31.69 -10.84
C TYR A 13 17.74 32.09 -9.37
N GLU A 14 16.95 33.05 -8.91
CA GLU A 14 16.96 33.51 -7.52
C GLU A 14 16.58 32.38 -6.55
N ARG A 15 15.56 31.58 -6.88
CA ARG A 15 15.17 30.42 -6.08
C ARG A 15 16.29 29.38 -5.96
N LEU A 16 16.95 29.04 -7.07
CA LEU A 16 18.07 28.10 -7.05
C LEU A 16 19.28 28.68 -6.31
N SER A 17 19.51 29.98 -6.41
CA SER A 17 20.58 30.67 -5.69
C SER A 17 20.35 30.68 -4.18
N ALA A 18 19.10 30.90 -3.73
CA ALA A 18 18.72 30.86 -2.33
C ALA A 18 18.90 29.46 -1.69
N GLU A 19 18.74 28.41 -2.49
CA GLU A 19 18.96 27.02 -2.08
C GLU A 19 20.45 26.64 -1.97
N LYS A 20 21.36 27.44 -2.52
CA LYS A 20 22.79 27.13 -2.60
C LYS A 20 23.45 27.19 -1.23
N ARG A 21 24.15 26.10 -0.85
CA ARG A 21 24.93 26.04 0.39
C ARG A 21 26.34 26.60 0.20
N GLU A 22 27.01 26.96 1.31
CA GLU A 22 28.40 27.42 1.25
C GLU A 22 29.31 26.36 0.64
N GLY A 23 30.07 26.75 -0.40
CA GLY A 23 30.99 25.87 -1.13
C GLY A 23 30.34 24.97 -2.19
N GLU A 24 29.01 24.98 -2.36
CA GLU A 24 28.30 24.17 -3.35
C GLU A 24 28.37 24.82 -4.75
N SER A 25 28.51 24.04 -5.84
CA SER A 25 28.39 24.58 -7.19
C SER A 25 26.92 24.66 -7.63
N PHE A 26 26.60 25.53 -8.59
CA PHE A 26 25.24 25.64 -9.11
C PHE A 26 24.76 24.31 -9.73
N SER A 27 25.67 23.55 -10.35
CA SER A 27 25.34 22.23 -10.89
C SER A 27 24.98 21.23 -9.79
N ASP A 28 25.58 21.34 -8.61
CA ASP A 28 25.31 20.46 -7.48
C ASP A 28 23.95 20.79 -6.83
N VAL A 29 23.59 22.07 -6.74
CA VAL A 29 22.25 22.50 -6.30
C VAL A 29 21.18 21.92 -7.24
N VAL A 30 21.36 22.07 -8.56
CA VAL A 30 20.42 21.55 -9.56
C VAL A 30 20.26 20.04 -9.41
N LYS A 31 21.36 19.30 -9.25
CA LYS A 31 21.32 17.85 -9.03
C LYS A 31 20.58 17.50 -7.74
N ARG A 32 20.92 18.14 -6.62
CA ARG A 32 20.30 17.89 -5.31
C ARG A 32 18.78 18.14 -5.33
N VAL A 33 18.37 19.28 -5.86
CA VAL A 33 16.95 19.65 -5.94
C VAL A 33 16.19 18.70 -6.87
N THR A 34 16.77 18.36 -8.03
CA THR A 34 16.12 17.43 -8.98
C THR A 34 16.11 15.98 -8.50
N GLU A 35 17.12 15.52 -7.76
CA GLU A 35 17.12 14.21 -7.09
C GLU A 35 16.05 14.14 -6.00
N THR A 36 15.87 15.21 -5.22
CA THR A 36 14.80 15.29 -4.21
C THR A 36 13.42 15.17 -4.86
N VAL A 37 13.21 15.80 -6.02
CA VAL A 37 11.96 15.68 -6.81
C VAL A 37 11.77 14.27 -7.39
N ARG A 38 12.86 13.55 -7.72
CA ARG A 38 12.79 12.13 -8.13
C ARG A 38 12.47 11.19 -6.97
N THR A 39 12.93 11.52 -5.76
CA THR A 39 12.64 10.77 -4.53
C THR A 39 11.31 11.16 -3.89
N ASP A 40 10.61 12.16 -4.44
CA ASP A 40 9.26 12.53 -4.03
C ASP A 40 8.31 11.38 -4.38
N TRP A 41 8.14 10.47 -3.43
CA TRP A 41 7.25 9.31 -3.48
C TRP A 41 5.80 9.69 -3.85
N ARG A 42 5.42 10.97 -3.72
CA ARG A 42 4.14 11.49 -4.22
C ARG A 42 4.03 11.52 -5.75
N ARG A 43 5.14 11.69 -6.48
CA ARG A 43 5.18 11.51 -7.95
C ARG A 43 5.21 10.04 -8.37
N GLY A 44 5.61 9.14 -7.48
CA GLY A 44 5.53 7.68 -7.65
C GLY A 44 4.18 7.08 -7.27
N PHE A 45 3.19 7.88 -6.89
CA PHE A 45 1.84 7.40 -6.61
C PHE A 45 1.11 7.12 -7.93
N GLY A 46 1.30 5.91 -8.47
CA GLY A 46 0.51 5.39 -9.59
C GLY A 46 1.30 4.77 -10.75
N THR A 47 2.62 4.98 -10.82
CA THR A 47 3.47 4.38 -11.87
C THR A 47 4.54 3.54 -11.21
N TYR A 48 4.28 2.24 -11.12
CA TYR A 48 5.34 1.25 -10.94
C TYR A 48 5.91 0.94 -12.32
N ASP A 49 7.22 0.68 -12.41
CA ASP A 49 7.76 -0.04 -13.57
C ASP A 49 7.05 -1.40 -13.69
N ASP A 50 6.97 -1.96 -14.90
CA ASP A 50 6.27 -3.22 -15.17
C ASP A 50 6.67 -4.32 -14.17
N THR A 51 7.97 -4.42 -13.85
CA THR A 51 8.49 -5.44 -12.91
C THR A 51 7.96 -5.27 -11.49
N ASP A 52 7.97 -4.03 -10.98
CA ASP A 52 7.51 -3.71 -9.63
C ASP A 52 5.98 -3.76 -9.53
N GLY A 53 5.28 -3.40 -10.61
CA GLY A 53 3.83 -3.50 -10.73
C GLY A 53 3.35 -4.94 -10.66
N GLU A 54 3.96 -5.83 -11.45
CA GLU A 54 3.68 -7.27 -11.40
C GLU A 54 3.96 -7.86 -10.02
N ARG A 55 5.05 -7.43 -9.36
CA ARG A 55 5.38 -7.89 -8.01
C ARG A 55 4.31 -7.48 -7.00
N LEU A 56 3.83 -6.23 -7.07
CA LEU A 56 2.76 -5.73 -6.21
C LEU A 56 1.44 -6.46 -6.49
N GLU A 57 1.10 -6.70 -7.75
CA GLU A 57 -0.11 -7.41 -8.15
C GLU A 57 -0.13 -8.83 -7.58
N ARG A 58 0.98 -9.58 -7.74
CA ARG A 58 1.13 -10.93 -7.16
C ARG A 58 0.95 -10.93 -5.64
N ALA A 59 1.56 -9.96 -4.95
CA ALA A 59 1.44 -9.83 -3.50
C ALA A 59 0.00 -9.52 -3.06
N ALA A 60 -0.68 -8.60 -3.76
CA ALA A 60 -2.06 -8.23 -3.49
C ALA A 60 -3.04 -9.39 -3.72
N ARG A 61 -2.85 -10.15 -4.81
CA ARG A 61 -3.63 -11.35 -5.11
C ARG A 61 -3.48 -12.41 -4.03
N THR A 62 -2.23 -12.76 -3.68
CA THR A 62 -1.93 -13.73 -2.60
C THR A 62 -2.55 -13.30 -1.27
N SER A 63 -2.55 -11.99 -0.98
CA SER A 63 -3.15 -11.45 0.24
C SER A 63 -4.68 -11.57 0.23
N ARG A 64 -5.34 -11.34 -0.92
CA ARG A 64 -6.79 -11.52 -1.07
C ARG A 64 -7.22 -12.98 -0.94
N GLU A 65 -6.50 -13.89 -1.60
CA GLU A 65 -6.78 -15.33 -1.53
C GLU A 65 -6.68 -15.85 -0.09
N ARG A 66 -5.60 -15.51 0.64
CA ARG A 66 -5.45 -15.89 2.05
C ARG A 66 -6.54 -15.32 2.95
N ARG A 67 -6.97 -14.07 2.71
CA ARG A 67 -8.07 -13.47 3.48
C ARG A 67 -9.40 -14.15 3.18
N GLY A 68 -9.68 -14.47 1.91
CA GLY A 68 -10.88 -15.19 1.50
C GLY A 68 -10.98 -16.56 2.16
N ALA A 69 -9.95 -17.39 2.02
CA ALA A 69 -9.90 -18.71 2.64
C ALA A 69 -10.02 -18.64 4.18
N GLY A 70 -9.38 -17.65 4.81
CA GLY A 70 -9.50 -17.45 6.26
C GLY A 70 -10.90 -16.99 6.72
N LEU A 71 -11.67 -16.32 5.86
CA LEU A 71 -13.07 -15.97 6.14
C LEU A 71 -13.98 -17.18 5.97
N GLU A 72 -13.80 -17.94 4.89
CA GLU A 72 -14.56 -19.17 4.60
C GLU A 72 -14.40 -20.20 5.71
N ASN A 73 -13.18 -20.43 6.19
CA ASN A 73 -12.93 -21.35 7.30
C ASN A 73 -13.68 -20.93 8.57
N ARG A 74 -13.61 -19.65 8.94
CA ARG A 74 -14.35 -19.15 10.12
C ARG A 74 -15.86 -19.26 9.96
N GLN A 75 -16.37 -19.07 8.75
CA GLN A 75 -17.80 -19.25 8.47
C GLN A 75 -18.19 -20.71 8.63
N ALA A 76 -17.38 -21.64 8.12
CA ALA A 76 -17.61 -23.07 8.30
C ALA A 76 -17.58 -23.47 9.78
N ASP A 77 -16.60 -23.00 10.55
CA ASP A 77 -16.49 -23.28 11.99
C ASP A 77 -17.72 -22.78 12.76
N VAL A 78 -18.24 -21.58 12.42
CA VAL A 78 -19.44 -21.03 13.06
C VAL A 78 -20.70 -21.81 12.68
N LEU A 79 -20.83 -22.20 11.42
CA LEU A 79 -21.98 -23.00 10.96
C LEU A 79 -21.98 -24.40 11.59
N ASP A 80 -20.82 -25.02 11.73
CA ASP A 80 -20.65 -26.32 12.41
C ASP A 80 -21.02 -26.21 13.89
N ALA A 81 -20.53 -25.18 14.58
CA ALA A 81 -20.89 -24.92 15.98
C ALA A 81 -22.40 -24.69 16.19
N LEU A 82 -23.07 -24.00 15.26
CA LEU A 82 -24.52 -23.77 15.32
C LEU A 82 -25.34 -25.02 14.97
N ALA A 83 -24.80 -25.90 14.12
CA ALA A 83 -25.44 -27.17 13.78
C ALA A 83 -25.29 -28.21 14.90
N GLY A 84 -24.19 -28.17 15.64
CA GLY A 84 -23.92 -29.08 16.77
C GLY A 84 -24.81 -28.87 18.00
N ASP A 85 -25.38 -27.67 18.18
CA ASP A 85 -26.28 -27.33 19.28
C ASP A 85 -27.77 -27.66 19.00
N GLY A 86 -28.07 -28.28 17.85
CA GLY A 86 -29.43 -28.58 17.38
C GLY A 86 -29.97 -29.99 17.67
N ASP A 87 -29.18 -30.87 18.30
CA ASP A 87 -29.55 -32.28 18.57
C ASP A 87 -29.71 -32.57 20.08
N ASP A 88 -30.39 -31.70 20.81
CA ASP A 88 -30.92 -32.02 22.15
C ASP A 88 -32.46 -32.16 22.07
N GLY A 89 -32.92 -33.33 21.63
CA GLY A 89 -34.22 -33.88 22.03
C GLY A 89 -33.97 -35.12 22.92
N PRO A 90 -34.83 -35.48 23.90
CA PRO A 90 -36.23 -35.09 24.08
C PRO A 90 -36.57 -34.56 25.51
N GLY A 91 -37.39 -33.50 25.58
CA GLY A 91 -38.06 -33.12 26.83
C GLY A 91 -39.20 -34.09 27.13
N GLN A 92 -39.03 -34.91 28.15
CA GLN A 92 -40.06 -35.79 28.73
C GLN A 92 -41.36 -35.00 28.95
N GLY A 93 -42.42 -35.45 28.28
CA GLY A 93 -43.78 -35.06 28.59
C GLY A 93 -44.13 -35.56 29.98
N ASP A 94 -44.41 -34.60 30.85
CA ASP A 94 -45.03 -34.75 32.15
C ASP A 94 -46.37 -35.48 32.00
N GLU A 95 -46.42 -36.77 32.38
CA GLU A 95 -47.68 -37.47 32.62
C GLU A 95 -47.97 -37.38 34.12
N GLY A 96 -48.70 -36.31 34.48
CA GLY A 96 -49.52 -36.30 35.68
C GLY A 96 -50.88 -36.96 35.41
N ASP A 97 -51.36 -37.72 36.40
CA ASP A 97 -52.74 -37.78 36.94
C ASP A 97 -53.17 -39.21 37.33
N ALA A 98 -53.75 -39.30 38.54
CA ALA A 98 -54.54 -40.35 39.20
C ALA A 98 -53.90 -41.67 39.67
#